data_AF-A0A1H4PXL7-F1
#
_entry.id   AF-A0A1H4PXL7-F1
#
_cell.length_a   1.000
_cell.length_b   1.000
_cell.length_c   1.000
_cell.angle_alpha   90.00
_cell.angle_beta   90.00
_cell.angle_gamma   90.00
#
_symmetry.space_group_name_H-M   'P 1'
#
loop_
_entity.id
_entity.type
_entity.pdbx_description
1 polymer ?
#
loop_
_entity_poly.entity_id
_entity_poly.type
_entity_poly.pdbx_seq_one_letter_code
_entity_poly.pdbx_strand_id
1 'polypeptide(L)'
;MRYVPALILDALFVLVFAVIGRASHEEDPGGFLITAWPFIVALLLGHLIAALLPARPRRPWSLGWGAVVWVVTVIGGMLLRIVSGETAQTAFIIVATLVLGVFLVGWRAVAALLRGRAARTRDERDAATGGAGPDATAAGDPIAGEPDPSDSAPHREADAASDPEHPTS
;
A
#
# COMPACT_ATOMS: atom_id res chain seq x y z
N MET A 1 -7.64 2.00 9.96
CA MET A 1 -6.68 3.08 10.30
C MET A 1 -5.24 2.57 10.20
N ARG A 2 -4.68 2.37 8.99
CA ARG A 2 -3.33 1.78 8.80
C ARG A 2 -2.18 2.79 8.69
N TYR A 3 -2.43 4.06 8.98
CA TYR A 3 -1.46 5.17 8.85
C TYR A 3 -0.69 5.45 10.14
N VAL A 4 -1.34 5.23 11.29
CA VAL A 4 -0.78 5.48 12.63
C VAL A 4 0.53 4.73 12.88
N PRO A 5 0.70 3.44 12.49
CA PRO A 5 1.96 2.73 12.74
C PRO A 5 3.14 3.34 11.98
N ALA A 6 2.93 3.77 10.73
CA ALA A 6 3.99 4.39 9.94
C ALA A 6 4.42 5.73 10.53
N LEU A 7 3.45 6.53 10.98
CA LEU A 7 3.70 7.83 11.59
C LEU A 7 4.44 7.69 12.92
N ILE A 8 4.08 6.71 13.75
CA ILE A 8 4.81 6.38 14.99
C ILE A 8 6.25 5.96 14.68
N LEU A 9 6.45 5.10 13.69
CA LEU A 9 7.78 4.62 13.31
C LEU A 9 8.67 5.77 12.82
N ASP A 10 8.11 6.61 11.94
CA ASP A 10 8.80 7.76 11.36
C ASP A 10 9.14 8.80 12.46
N ALA A 11 8.23 9.03 13.42
CA ALA A 11 8.49 9.89 14.56
C ALA A 11 9.59 9.34 15.49
N LEU A 12 9.57 8.02 15.74
CA LEU A 12 10.61 7.35 16.53
C LEU A 12 11.98 7.52 15.87
N PHE A 13 12.07 7.37 14.55
CA PHE A 13 13.29 7.57 13.81
C PHE A 13 13.81 9.01 13.86
N VAL A 14 12.92 10.00 13.77
CA VAL A 14 13.29 11.42 13.96
C VAL A 14 13.84 11.66 15.37
N LEU A 15 13.24 11.04 16.39
CA LEU A 15 13.70 11.15 17.77
C LEU A 15 15.09 10.53 17.95
N VAL A 16 15.30 9.33 17.41
CA VAL A 16 16.58 8.63 17.44
C VAL A 16 17.66 9.44 16.74
N PHE A 17 17.36 10.04 15.58
CA PHE A 17 18.26 10.96 14.89
C PHE A 17 18.67 12.15 15.78
N ALA A 18 17.71 12.79 16.46
CA ALA A 18 18.00 13.94 17.31
C ALA A 18 18.88 13.57 18.53
N VAL A 19 18.60 12.43 19.17
CA VAL A 19 19.40 11.94 20.30
C VAL A 19 20.83 11.60 19.85
N ILE A 20 20.98 10.84 18.76
CA ILE A 20 22.29 10.45 18.22
C ILE A 20 23.07 11.68 17.76
N GLY A 21 22.41 12.63 17.08
CA GLY A 21 23.02 13.86 16.61
C GLY A 21 23.62 14.68 17.75
N ARG A 22 22.86 14.89 18.83
CA ARG A 22 23.36 15.61 20.01
C ARG A 22 24.47 14.87 20.75
N ALA A 23 24.30 13.57 20.97
CA ALA A 23 25.33 12.75 21.60
C ALA A 23 26.65 12.76 20.82
N SER A 24 26.59 12.84 19.48
CA SER A 24 27.76 12.91 18.60
C SER A 24 28.50 14.25 18.66
N HIS A 25 27.84 15.31 19.13
CA HIS A 25 28.42 16.65 19.30
C HIS A 25 28.83 16.93 20.76
N GLU A 26 28.91 15.90 21.62
CA GLU A 26 29.18 16.01 23.06
C GLU A 26 28.18 16.89 23.82
N GLU A 27 26.99 17.09 23.25
CA GLU A 27 25.95 17.88 23.85
C GLU A 27 25.05 17.02 24.76
N ASP A 28 24.50 17.63 25.83
CA ASP A 28 23.59 16.95 26.76
C ASP A 28 22.40 16.24 26.06
N PRO A 29 22.24 14.91 26.12
CA PRO A 29 21.15 14.22 25.44
C PRO A 29 19.75 14.71 25.83
N GLY A 30 19.57 15.33 27.01
CA GLY A 30 18.26 15.72 27.56
C GLY A 30 17.47 16.74 26.72
N GLY A 31 18.14 17.61 25.97
CA GLY A 31 17.45 18.61 25.12
C GLY A 31 17.27 18.18 23.66
N PHE A 32 17.30 16.89 23.35
CA PHE A 32 17.05 16.36 22.00
C PHE A 32 15.73 16.88 21.38
N LEU A 33 14.73 17.22 22.22
CA LEU A 33 13.46 17.80 21.79
C LEU A 33 13.62 19.17 21.10
N ILE A 34 14.59 19.99 21.53
CA ILE A 34 14.90 21.28 20.89
C ILE A 34 15.45 21.07 19.48
N THR A 35 16.23 20.01 19.29
CA THR A 35 16.74 19.62 17.97
C THR A 35 15.67 18.91 17.12
N ALA A 36 14.77 18.14 17.75
CA ALA A 36 13.80 17.29 17.07
C ALA A 36 12.55 18.05 16.62
N TRP A 37 12.07 19.05 17.36
CA TRP A 37 10.77 19.69 17.08
C TRP A 37 10.62 20.25 15.66
N PRO A 38 11.64 20.87 15.00
CA PRO A 38 11.49 21.37 13.63
C PRO A 38 11.20 20.22 12.66
N PHE A 39 11.86 19.08 12.87
CA PHE A 39 11.70 17.89 12.06
C PHE A 39 10.39 17.16 12.35
N ILE A 40 9.94 17.14 13.60
CA ILE A 40 8.64 16.54 13.96
C ILE A 40 7.51 17.34 13.28
N VAL A 41 7.55 18.68 13.35
CA VAL A 41 6.56 19.53 12.69
C VAL A 41 6.59 19.32 11.17
N ALA A 42 7.79 19.29 10.58
CA ALA A 42 7.95 19.03 9.15
C ALA A 42 7.49 17.62 8.74
N LEU A 43 7.67 16.61 9.59
CA LEU A 43 7.23 15.23 9.37
C LEU A 43 5.70 15.12 9.35
N LEU A 44 5.03 15.81 10.28
CA LEU A 44 3.57 15.88 10.34
C LEU A 44 3.01 16.57 9.10
N LEU A 45 3.62 17.69 8.69
CA LEU A 45 3.30 18.39 7.45
C LEU A 45 3.54 17.52 6.21
N GLY A 46 4.65 16.77 6.17
CA GLY A 46 4.96 15.84 5.09
C GLY A 46 3.90 14.75 4.95
N HIS A 47 3.44 14.17 6.06
CA HIS A 47 2.33 13.21 6.05
C HIS A 47 1.01 13.83 5.62
N LEU A 48 0.71 15.05 6.05
CA LEU A 48 -0.49 15.78 5.67
C LEU A 48 -0.48 16.08 4.16
N ILE A 49 0.60 16.65 3.63
CA ILE A 49 0.76 16.97 2.21
C ILE A 49 0.69 15.69 1.36
N ALA A 50 1.37 14.62 1.78
CA ALA A 50 1.27 13.33 1.09
C ALA A 50 -0.16 12.77 1.08
N ALA A 51 -0.95 13.03 2.13
CA ALA A 51 -2.35 12.63 2.22
C ALA A 51 -3.29 13.48 1.34
N LEU A 52 -2.99 14.76 1.17
CA LEU A 52 -3.77 15.69 0.33
C LEU A 52 -3.43 15.59 -1.17
N LEU A 53 -2.30 14.96 -1.53
CA LEU A 53 -1.86 14.90 -2.93
C LEU A 53 -2.85 14.10 -3.82
N PRO A 54 -3.29 14.65 -4.97
CA PRO A 54 -4.29 14.01 -5.84
C PRO A 54 -3.89 12.63 -6.35
N ALA A 55 -2.58 12.39 -6.52
CA ALA A 55 -2.00 11.12 -6.95
C ALA A 55 -2.17 9.99 -5.93
N ARG A 56 -2.60 10.31 -4.69
CA ARG A 56 -2.99 9.43 -3.59
C ARG A 56 -2.32 8.05 -3.68
N PRO A 57 -1.02 7.93 -3.33
CA PRO A 57 -0.38 6.62 -3.24
C PRO A 57 -1.19 5.80 -2.24
N ARG A 58 -2.03 4.89 -2.75
CA ARG A 58 -3.16 4.29 -2.00
C ARG A 58 -2.74 3.53 -0.75
N ARG A 59 -1.43 3.30 -0.58
CA ARG A 59 -0.83 2.65 0.57
C ARG A 59 0.25 3.55 1.16
N PRO A 60 0.22 3.82 2.48
CA PRO A 60 1.30 4.54 3.15
C PRO A 60 2.64 3.84 2.89
N TRP A 61 2.66 2.52 2.81
CA TRP A 61 3.81 1.66 2.51
C TRP A 61 4.43 1.78 1.10
N SER A 62 3.98 2.73 0.27
CA SER A 62 4.56 2.95 -1.06
C SER A 62 5.83 3.81 -0.98
N LEU A 63 6.76 3.58 -1.92
CA LEU A 63 7.98 4.38 -2.06
C LEU A 63 7.67 5.84 -2.37
N GLY A 64 6.68 6.09 -3.25
CA GLY A 64 6.27 7.45 -3.62
C GLY A 64 5.80 8.27 -2.42
N TRP A 65 5.05 7.64 -1.49
CA TRP A 65 4.68 8.30 -0.24
C TRP A 65 5.90 8.64 0.62
N GLY A 66 6.81 7.69 0.80
CA GLY A 66 8.04 7.90 1.57
C GLY A 66 8.91 9.02 1.01
N ALA A 67 9.02 9.11 -0.31
CA ALA A 67 9.77 10.18 -0.98
C ALA A 67 9.16 11.57 -0.76
N VAL A 68 7.83 11.71 -0.87
CA VAL A 68 7.14 12.99 -0.61
C VAL A 68 7.33 13.40 0.85
N VAL A 69 7.09 12.49 1.80
CA VAL A 69 7.30 12.76 3.23
C VAL A 69 8.75 13.15 3.48
N TRP A 70 9.72 12.43 2.91
CA TRP A 70 11.15 12.72 3.08
C TRP A 70 11.51 14.11 2.59
N VAL A 71 11.14 14.47 1.36
CA VAL A 71 11.45 15.79 0.76
C VAL A 71 10.84 16.92 1.60
N VAL A 72 9.56 16.79 1.99
CA VAL A 72 8.90 17.80 2.82
C VAL A 72 9.54 17.88 4.20
N THR A 73 9.91 16.75 4.81
CA THR A 73 10.52 16.74 6.14
C THR A 73 11.90 17.39 6.13
N VAL A 74 12.72 17.14 5.10
CA VAL A 74 14.04 17.75 4.95
C VAL A 74 13.91 19.25 4.71
N ILE A 75 13.11 19.66 3.71
CA ILE A 75 12.96 21.08 3.37
C ILE A 75 12.30 21.84 4.52
N GLY A 76 11.18 21.33 5.04
CA GLY A 76 10.46 21.94 6.15
C GLY A 76 11.29 22.01 7.42
N GLY A 77 12.00 20.94 7.76
CA GLY A 77 12.84 20.88 8.97
C GLY A 77 13.99 21.88 8.91
N MET A 78 14.65 22.01 7.76
CA MET A 78 15.71 23.01 7.56
C MET A 78 15.18 24.44 7.60
N LEU A 79 14.03 24.71 6.96
CA LEU A 79 13.40 26.03 6.99
C LEU A 79 13.00 26.43 8.41
N LEU A 80 12.31 25.53 9.14
CA LEU A 80 11.92 25.76 10.54
C LEU A 80 13.14 26.02 11.42
N ARG A 81 14.24 25.27 11.22
CA ARG A 81 15.49 25.45 11.96
C ARG A 81 16.10 26.84 11.73
N ILE A 82 16.19 27.27 10.46
CA ILE A 82 16.73 28.59 10.09
C ILE A 82 15.88 29.72 10.67
N VAL A 83 14.55 29.62 10.55
CA VAL A 83 13.62 30.64 11.08
C VAL A 83 13.65 30.70 12.62
N SER A 84 13.97 29.58 13.28
CA SER A 84 14.12 29.52 14.74
C SER A 84 15.45 30.07 15.26
N GLY A 85 16.31 30.58 14.37
CA GLY A 85 17.59 31.18 14.72
C GLY A 85 18.75 30.19 14.83
N GLU A 86 18.55 28.91 14.50
CA GLU A 86 19.62 27.94 14.40
C GLU A 86 20.27 27.95 13.01
N THR A 87 21.57 27.64 12.93
CA THR A 87 22.26 27.54 11.64
C THR A 87 22.05 26.15 11.01
N ALA A 88 21.81 26.15 9.70
CA ALA A 88 21.83 24.93 8.89
C ALA A 88 23.23 24.75 8.29
N GLN A 89 24.19 24.29 9.11
CA GLN A 89 25.52 23.96 8.60
C GLN A 89 25.44 22.93 7.48
N THR A 90 26.26 23.06 6.44
CA THR A 90 26.25 22.17 5.27
C THR A 90 26.37 20.69 5.67
N ALA A 91 27.24 20.39 6.64
CA ALA A 91 27.40 19.04 7.18
C ALA A 91 26.10 18.51 7.80
N PHE A 92 25.40 19.34 8.58
CA PHE A 92 24.12 18.99 9.17
C PHE A 92 23.04 18.74 8.10
N ILE A 93 22.99 19.56 7.05
CA ILE A 93 22.06 19.36 5.92
C ILE A 93 22.29 17.99 5.26
N ILE A 94 23.55 17.65 4.97
CA ILE A 94 23.91 16.38 4.33
C ILE A 94 23.52 15.20 5.23
N VAL A 95 23.95 15.22 6.50
CA VAL A 95 23.68 14.13 7.44
C VAL A 95 22.17 13.97 7.68
N ALA A 96 21.45 15.06 7.94
CA ALA A 96 20.01 15.01 8.15
C ALA A 96 19.28 14.47 6.91
N THR A 97 19.67 14.92 5.71
CA THR A 97 19.07 14.47 4.44
C THR A 97 19.27 12.97 4.24
N LEU A 98 20.49 12.47 4.46
CA LEU A 98 20.83 11.06 4.33
C LEU A 98 20.12 10.20 5.38
N VAL A 99 20.20 10.59 6.65
CA VAL A 99 19.61 9.81 7.76
C VAL A 99 18.09 9.78 7.64
N LEU A 100 17.42 10.92 7.44
CA LEU A 100 15.97 10.95 7.20
C LEU A 100 15.60 10.19 5.92
N GLY A 101 16.45 10.22 4.89
CA GLY A 101 16.22 9.46 3.66
C GLY A 101 16.20 7.96 3.93
N VAL A 102 17.21 7.45 4.64
CA VAL A 102 17.28 6.05 5.04
C VAL A 102 16.13 5.68 5.99
N PHE A 103 15.81 6.54 6.95
CA PHE A 103 14.79 6.25 7.96
C PHE A 103 13.36 6.39 7.47
N LEU A 104 13.06 7.25 6.49
CA LEU A 104 11.69 7.44 5.98
C LEU A 104 11.44 6.61 4.72
N VAL A 105 12.47 6.40 3.88
CA VAL A 105 12.37 5.67 2.61
C VAL A 105 12.93 4.24 2.72
N GLY A 106 14.00 4.03 3.49
CA GLY A 106 14.71 2.75 3.53
C GLY A 106 13.86 1.57 4.04
N TRP A 107 13.11 1.74 5.14
CA TRP A 107 12.24 0.66 5.62
C TRP A 107 11.10 0.33 4.64
N ARG A 108 10.62 1.34 3.89
CA ARG A 108 9.64 1.15 2.82
C ARG A 108 10.23 0.40 1.62
N ALA A 109 11.49 0.67 1.28
CA ALA A 109 12.24 -0.08 0.28
C ALA A 109 12.46 -1.54 0.68
N VAL A 110 12.85 -1.79 1.93
CA VAL A 110 12.95 -3.15 2.48
C VAL A 110 11.59 -3.85 2.42
N ALA A 111 10.51 -3.20 2.85
CA ALA A 111 9.17 -3.77 2.80
C ALA A 111 8.70 -4.06 1.37
N ALA A 112 9.04 -3.20 0.40
CA ALA A 112 8.74 -3.44 -1.02
C ALA A 112 9.51 -4.64 -1.58
N LEU A 113 10.80 -4.76 -1.24
CA LEU A 113 11.64 -5.87 -1.67
C LEU A 113 11.19 -7.20 -1.08
N LEU A 114 10.83 -7.23 0.20
CA LEU A 114 10.31 -8.43 0.87
C LEU A 114 8.99 -8.91 0.23
N ARG A 115 8.10 -8.00 -0.17
CA ARG A 115 6.87 -8.36 -0.90
C ARG A 115 7.15 -8.94 -2.28
N GLY A 116 8.14 -8.40 -3.00
CA GLY A 116 8.56 -8.95 -4.29
C GLY A 116 9.09 -10.38 -4.20
N ARG A 117 9.84 -10.71 -3.13
CA ARG A 117 10.32 -12.08 -2.86
C ARG A 117 9.19 -13.04 -2.50
N ALA A 118 8.23 -12.61 -1.69
CA ALA A 118 7.06 -13.43 -1.33
C ALA A 118 6.15 -13.75 -2.53
N ALA A 119 6.10 -12.86 -3.54
CA ALA A 119 5.36 -13.12 -4.77
C ALA A 119 6.07 -14.15 -5.66
N ARG A 120 7.40 -14.06 -5.83
CA ARG A 120 8.18 -15.04 -6.61
C ARG A 120 8.14 -16.45 -6.03
N THR A 121 8.22 -16.57 -4.71
CA THR A 121 8.16 -17.87 -4.03
C THR A 121 6.79 -18.55 -4.10
N ARG A 122 5.70 -17.78 -4.30
CA ARG A 122 4.37 -18.33 -4.58
C ARG A 122 4.28 -18.84 -6.02
N ASP A 123 4.75 -18.05 -6.97
CA ASP A 123 4.79 -18.41 -8.39
C ASP A 123 5.58 -19.71 -8.63
N GLU A 124 6.73 -19.86 -7.97
CA GLU A 124 7.54 -21.11 -8.00
C GLU A 124 6.81 -22.32 -7.39
N ARG A 125 6.04 -22.12 -6.30
CA ARG A 125 5.24 -23.21 -5.68
C ARG A 125 4.06 -23.61 -6.54
N ASP A 126 3.38 -22.64 -7.14
CA ASP A 126 2.23 -22.87 -8.02
C ASP A 126 2.69 -23.56 -9.32
N ALA A 127 3.85 -23.18 -9.86
CA ALA A 127 4.50 -23.89 -10.97
C ALA A 127 4.92 -25.33 -10.62
N ALA A 128 5.44 -25.56 -9.40
CA ALA A 128 5.80 -26.89 -8.93
C ALA A 128 4.58 -27.79 -8.64
N THR A 129 3.45 -27.21 -8.26
CA THR A 129 2.19 -27.94 -7.95
C THR A 129 1.34 -28.16 -9.21
N GLY A 130 1.36 -27.23 -10.16
CA GLY A 130 0.64 -27.32 -11.43
C GLY A 130 1.17 -28.36 -12.42
N GLY A 131 2.35 -28.95 -12.15
CA GLY A 131 2.88 -30.09 -12.89
C GLY A 131 2.38 -31.46 -12.40
N ALA A 132 1.67 -31.52 -11.27
CA ALA A 132 1.10 -32.74 -10.70
C ALA A 132 -0.43 -32.64 -10.67
N GLY A 133 -1.04 -32.56 -11.85
CA GLY A 133 -2.50 -32.64 -12.01
C GLY A 133 -3.02 -34.06 -11.70
N PRO A 134 -4.12 -34.23 -10.95
CA PRO A 134 -4.68 -35.53 -10.58
C PRO A 134 -5.53 -36.13 -11.72
N ASP A 135 -4.90 -36.65 -12.77
CA ASP A 135 -5.59 -37.28 -13.92
C ASP A 135 -5.53 -38.83 -13.92
N ALA A 136 -5.28 -39.46 -12.77
CA ALA A 136 -5.17 -40.92 -12.68
C ALA A 136 -6.43 -41.65 -12.15
N THR A 137 -7.59 -41.00 -12.03
CA THR A 137 -8.79 -41.67 -11.45
C THR A 137 -10.09 -41.45 -12.25
N ALA A 138 -10.03 -41.56 -13.57
CA ALA A 138 -11.23 -41.63 -14.41
C ALA A 138 -11.09 -42.75 -15.45
N ALA A 139 -11.00 -43.99 -14.99
CA ALA A 139 -11.16 -45.18 -15.83
C ALA A 139 -12.03 -46.20 -15.11
N GLY A 140 -13.30 -46.29 -15.54
CA GLY A 140 -14.22 -47.39 -15.20
C GLY A 140 -15.67 -46.94 -15.05
N ASP A 141 -16.45 -46.91 -16.14
CA ASP A 141 -17.50 -47.93 -16.42
C ASP A 141 -18.28 -47.58 -17.72
N PRO A 142 -18.45 -48.48 -18.71
CA PRO A 142 -19.38 -48.31 -19.81
C PRO A 142 -20.54 -49.32 -19.75
N ILE A 143 -21.77 -48.85 -19.49
CA ILE A 143 -23.04 -49.58 -19.73
C ILE A 143 -24.00 -48.57 -20.38
N ALA A 144 -24.22 -48.55 -21.70
CA ALA A 144 -24.98 -49.45 -22.59
C ALA A 144 -26.52 -49.30 -22.50
N GLY A 145 -27.14 -48.96 -23.66
CA GLY A 145 -28.59 -49.01 -23.99
C GLY A 145 -29.43 -47.87 -23.41
N GLU A 146 -30.34 -47.16 -24.09
CA GLU A 146 -31.27 -47.54 -25.17
C GLU A 146 -31.98 -46.25 -25.68
N PRO A 147 -32.32 -46.11 -26.98
CA PRO A 147 -33.20 -45.03 -27.46
C PRO A 147 -34.66 -45.51 -27.58
N ASP A 148 -35.61 -44.77 -27.00
CA ASP A 148 -37.06 -45.00 -27.15
C ASP A 148 -37.69 -44.07 -28.21
N PRO A 149 -38.20 -44.60 -29.34
CA PRO A 149 -38.92 -43.86 -30.35
C PRO A 149 -40.39 -44.32 -30.43
N SER A 150 -41.24 -43.88 -29.52
CA SER A 150 -42.70 -43.80 -29.67
C SER A 150 -43.21 -42.82 -28.60
N ASP A 151 -43.99 -41.79 -28.87
CA ASP A 151 -45.40 -41.93 -29.21
C ASP A 151 -45.97 -40.55 -29.65
N SER A 152 -46.46 -40.53 -30.89
CA SER A 152 -47.67 -39.86 -31.39
C SER A 152 -48.01 -38.41 -31.02
N ALA A 153 -48.13 -37.61 -32.09
CA ALA A 153 -48.66 -36.25 -32.14
C ALA A 153 -50.21 -36.16 -31.96
N PRO A 154 -50.91 -35.14 -32.49
CA PRO A 154 -51.26 -33.86 -31.86
C PRO A 154 -52.78 -33.67 -31.69
N HIS A 155 -53.24 -32.85 -30.73
CA HIS A 155 -54.63 -32.33 -30.75
C HIS A 155 -54.71 -30.84 -30.41
N ARG A 156 -55.41 -30.16 -31.30
CA ARG A 156 -55.79 -28.75 -31.38
C ARG A 156 -57.28 -28.69 -31.03
N GLU A 157 -57.69 -27.79 -30.15
CA GLU A 157 -59.00 -27.08 -30.15
C GLU A 157 -58.96 -26.09 -28.97
N ALA A 158 -59.04 -24.79 -29.26
CA ALA A 158 -60.27 -23.99 -29.28
C ALA A 158 -60.80 -23.79 -27.84
N ASP A 159 -61.14 -22.59 -27.38
CA ASP A 159 -61.87 -21.59 -28.13
C ASP A 159 -61.91 -20.27 -27.35
N ALA A 160 -62.20 -19.23 -28.12
CA ALA A 160 -63.06 -18.09 -27.79
C ALA A 160 -62.63 -17.14 -26.64
N ALA A 161 -62.23 -15.91 -26.98
CA ALA A 161 -63.11 -14.76 -27.30
C ALA A 161 -63.40 -13.98 -26.02
N SER A 162 -62.97 -12.72 -25.88
CA SER A 162 -63.62 -11.49 -26.37
C SER A 162 -63.24 -10.44 -25.30
N ASP A 163 -63.00 -9.16 -25.52
CA ASP A 163 -63.02 -8.22 -26.66
C ASP A 163 -62.41 -6.90 -26.10
N PRO A 164 -62.32 -5.77 -26.83
CA PRO A 164 -61.28 -4.75 -26.72
C PRO A 164 -61.84 -3.52 -25.96
N GLU A 165 -61.11 -2.45 -25.69
CA GLU A 165 -60.94 -1.24 -26.52
C GLU A 165 -60.01 -0.30 -25.72
N HIS A 166 -58.86 0.14 -26.23
CA HIS A 166 -58.61 1.35 -27.04
C HIS A 166 -58.98 2.70 -26.36
N PRO A 167 -58.35 3.84 -26.73
CA PRO A 167 -56.92 4.14 -26.79
C PRO A 167 -56.55 5.49 -26.13
N THR A 168 -55.24 5.74 -26.14
CA THR A 168 -54.51 7.00 -25.95
C THR A 168 -55.06 8.23 -26.67
N SER A 169 -54.91 9.38 -26.03
CA SER A 169 -54.58 10.68 -26.65
C SER A 169 -53.42 11.31 -25.87
#